data_AF-A0A285VQE1-F1
#
_entry.id   AF-A0A285VQE1-F1
#
_cell.length_a   1.000
_cell.length_b   1.000
_cell.length_c   1.000
_cell.angle_alpha   90.00
_cell.angle_beta   90.00
_cell.angle_gamma   90.00
#
_symmetry.space_group_name_H-M   'P 1'
#
loop_
_entity.id
_entity.type
_entity.pdbx_description
1 polymer ?
#
loop_
_entity_poly.entity_id
_entity_poly.type
_entity_poly.pdbx_seq_one_letter_code
_entity_poly.pdbx_strand_id
1 'polypeptide(L)'
;ATDLGGTDAFLDEEERQAVEASCGPGGALHVPVYISPIALPYNLPGVEGLQLRPATIAGIMDLRITSWDDPAIQEDNPGTDLPATDITVVHRSDDSGTTENFLEYLTAAAPEAWPHEVDKAWPVPAEAAPQNTGVIQVVESTEGAIGYADASVVTGSSVAVGVGGEFVTFSPEAAARVVDASEPVVTDVPGDLALDLARDTTASGAYPIVLVSYHVACTSYERASRAELVKDFLHYVVSEEGQATAAEAAGSSPISDSLRERADALIDTIDAG
;
A
#
# COMPACT_ATOMS: atom_id res chain seq x y z
N ALA A 1 17.15 20.00 10.73
CA ALA A 1 17.28 19.12 9.56
C ALA A 1 17.20 17.70 10.07
N THR A 2 16.42 16.85 9.40
CA THR A 2 16.34 15.41 9.69
C THR A 2 17.32 14.71 8.77
N ASP A 3 18.00 13.66 9.25
CA ASP A 3 19.02 12.94 8.48
C ASP A 3 18.42 11.84 7.56
N LEU A 4 17.15 11.47 7.80
CA LEU A 4 16.36 10.49 7.04
C LEU A 4 14.91 10.96 6.93
N GLY A 5 14.26 10.67 5.80
CA GLY A 5 12.81 10.85 5.60
C GLY A 5 12.09 9.50 5.56
N GLY A 6 10.81 9.49 5.93
CA GLY A 6 9.90 8.36 5.69
C GLY A 6 8.74 8.83 4.82
N THR A 7 8.39 8.06 3.79
CA THR A 7 7.30 8.39 2.86
C THR A 7 6.66 7.11 2.30
N ASP A 8 5.37 7.17 1.98
CA ASP A 8 4.61 6.05 1.40
C ASP A 8 4.46 6.15 -0.13
N ALA A 9 5.13 7.15 -0.72
CA ALA A 9 5.26 7.39 -2.16
C ALA A 9 6.68 7.86 -2.46
N PHE A 10 7.21 7.54 -3.64
CA PHE A 10 8.47 8.12 -4.07
C PHE A 10 8.30 9.62 -4.31
N LEU A 11 9.37 10.40 -4.09
CA LEU A 11 9.32 11.85 -4.22
C LEU A 11 8.93 12.26 -5.65
N ASP A 12 7.97 13.16 -5.81
CA ASP A 12 7.63 13.74 -7.11
C ASP A 12 8.72 14.70 -7.61
N GLU A 13 8.52 15.31 -8.79
CA GLU A 13 9.52 16.23 -9.36
C GLU A 13 9.78 17.47 -8.51
N GLU A 14 8.74 18.05 -7.90
CA GLU A 14 8.87 19.24 -7.05
C GLU A 14 9.58 18.87 -5.74
N GLU A 15 9.23 17.74 -5.15
CA GLU A 15 9.85 17.22 -3.93
C GLU A 15 11.32 16.83 -4.15
N ARG A 16 11.66 16.22 -5.29
CA ARG A 16 13.06 15.93 -5.65
C ARG A 16 13.88 17.20 -5.79
N GLN A 17 13.35 18.25 -6.43
CA GLN A 17 14.04 19.53 -6.51
C GLN A 17 14.20 20.17 -5.12
N ALA A 18 13.17 20.07 -4.27
CA ALA A 18 13.23 20.58 -2.91
C ALA A 18 14.26 19.84 -2.04
N VAL A 19 14.46 18.54 -2.25
CA VAL A 19 15.38 17.72 -1.44
C VAL A 19 16.84 18.11 -1.67
N GLU A 20 17.21 18.68 -2.83
CA GLU A 20 18.56 19.16 -3.11
C GLU A 20 19.03 20.22 -2.10
N ALA A 21 18.11 21.01 -1.55
CA ALA A 21 18.44 21.99 -0.52
C ALA A 21 18.98 21.34 0.77
N SER A 22 18.63 20.08 1.03
CA SER A 22 19.07 19.31 2.20
C SER A 22 20.14 18.26 1.87
N CYS A 23 20.04 17.61 0.71
CA CYS A 23 20.91 16.51 0.30
C CYS A 23 22.00 16.88 -0.72
N GLY A 24 22.01 18.14 -1.19
CA GLY A 24 22.92 18.60 -2.21
C GLY A 24 22.54 18.10 -3.62
N PRO A 25 23.40 18.34 -4.63
CA PRO A 25 23.09 18.08 -6.04
C PRO A 25 23.02 16.59 -6.39
N GLY A 26 23.42 15.70 -5.48
CA GLY A 26 23.26 14.25 -5.64
C GLY A 26 21.86 13.77 -5.25
N GLY A 27 21.00 14.63 -4.70
CA GLY A 27 19.64 14.28 -4.33
C GLY A 27 19.53 13.23 -3.22
N ALA A 28 18.38 12.57 -3.18
CA ALA A 28 18.07 11.54 -2.21
C ALA A 28 17.66 10.23 -2.91
N LEU A 29 18.07 9.11 -2.32
CA LEU A 29 17.72 7.77 -2.76
C LEU A 29 16.53 7.23 -1.95
N HIS A 30 15.76 6.33 -2.54
CA HIS A 30 14.65 5.64 -1.88
C HIS A 30 15.06 4.20 -1.56
N VAL A 31 14.89 3.80 -0.30
CA VAL A 31 15.05 2.42 0.13
C VAL A 31 13.67 1.90 0.56
N PRO A 32 13.05 0.96 -0.17
CA PRO A 32 11.79 0.35 0.28
C PRO A 32 12.09 -0.52 1.51
N VAL A 33 11.41 -0.22 2.61
CA VAL A 33 11.71 -0.85 3.92
C VAL A 33 10.50 -1.50 4.58
N TYR A 34 9.30 -1.20 4.09
CA TYR A 34 8.06 -1.65 4.69
C TYR A 34 7.03 -1.86 3.59
N ILE A 35 6.47 -3.07 3.53
CA ILE A 35 5.40 -3.40 2.59
C ILE A 35 4.19 -3.78 3.44
N SER A 36 3.07 -3.09 3.27
CA SER A 36 1.83 -3.44 3.95
C SER A 36 0.70 -3.64 2.96
N PRO A 37 0.00 -4.79 2.99
CA PRO A 37 -1.24 -4.92 2.28
C PRO A 37 -2.29 -3.95 2.83
N ILE A 38 -3.09 -3.37 1.96
CA ILE A 38 -4.30 -2.64 2.33
C ILE A 38 -5.46 -3.60 2.18
N ALA A 39 -6.00 -4.04 3.31
CA ALA A 39 -7.13 -4.96 3.36
C ALA A 39 -8.44 -4.22 3.10
N LEU A 40 -9.46 -4.97 2.66
CA LEU A 40 -10.83 -4.50 2.48
C LEU A 40 -11.76 -5.20 3.50
N PRO A 41 -11.74 -4.75 4.76
CA PRO A 41 -12.58 -5.32 5.80
C PRO A 41 -14.06 -5.06 5.50
N TYR A 42 -14.89 -6.04 5.83
CA TYR A 42 -16.34 -5.93 5.71
C TYR A 42 -17.05 -6.56 6.91
N ASN A 43 -18.27 -6.11 7.16
CA ASN A 43 -19.14 -6.64 8.21
C ASN A 43 -20.45 -7.15 7.60
N LEU A 44 -20.45 -8.43 7.24
CA LEU A 44 -21.59 -9.10 6.65
C LEU A 44 -21.84 -10.42 7.37
N PRO A 45 -22.61 -10.41 8.48
CA PRO A 45 -22.80 -11.59 9.32
C PRO A 45 -23.31 -12.80 8.52
N GLY A 46 -22.60 -13.92 8.62
CA GLY A 46 -22.94 -15.16 7.92
C GLY A 46 -22.35 -15.29 6.51
N VAL A 47 -21.64 -14.28 6.00
CA VAL A 47 -20.86 -14.34 4.77
C VAL A 47 -19.37 -14.35 5.11
N GLU A 48 -18.68 -15.38 4.63
CA GLU A 48 -17.23 -15.54 4.78
C GLU A 48 -16.60 -15.70 3.39
N GLY A 49 -15.31 -15.34 3.26
CA GLY A 49 -14.57 -15.53 2.01
C GLY A 49 -15.12 -14.75 0.81
N LEU A 50 -15.75 -13.59 1.08
CA LEU A 50 -16.25 -12.67 0.06
C LEU A 50 -15.15 -12.35 -0.97
N GLN A 51 -15.49 -12.53 -2.24
CA GLN A 51 -14.62 -12.30 -3.40
C GLN A 51 -15.13 -11.09 -4.16
N LEU A 52 -14.25 -10.17 -4.55
CA LEU A 52 -14.64 -9.04 -5.40
C LEU A 52 -13.57 -8.77 -6.46
N ARG A 53 -13.99 -8.60 -7.71
CA ARG A 53 -13.12 -8.13 -8.79
C ARG A 53 -12.88 -6.62 -8.69
N PRO A 54 -11.79 -6.08 -9.27
CA PRO A 54 -11.47 -4.65 -9.22
C PRO A 54 -12.63 -3.73 -9.60
N ALA A 55 -13.36 -4.07 -10.68
CA ALA A 55 -14.51 -3.28 -11.12
C ALA A 55 -15.68 -3.29 -10.12
N THR A 56 -15.93 -4.42 -9.45
CA THR A 56 -16.95 -4.55 -8.39
C THR A 56 -16.55 -3.72 -7.17
N ILE A 57 -15.27 -3.78 -6.77
CA ILE A 57 -14.73 -2.94 -5.68
C ILE A 57 -14.91 -1.46 -6.02
N ALA A 58 -14.49 -1.02 -7.21
CA ALA A 58 -14.66 0.36 -7.66
C ALA A 58 -16.14 0.78 -7.69
N GLY A 59 -17.05 -0.10 -8.14
CA GLY A 59 -18.49 0.15 -8.14
C GLY A 59 -19.09 0.32 -6.76
N ILE A 60 -18.64 -0.47 -5.78
CA ILE A 60 -19.04 -0.33 -4.37
C ILE A 60 -18.51 0.98 -3.80
N MET A 61 -17.21 1.24 -3.95
CA MET A 61 -16.54 2.42 -3.37
C MET A 61 -17.01 3.74 -3.99
N ASP A 62 -17.51 3.71 -5.23
CA ASP A 62 -18.14 4.84 -5.94
C ASP A 62 -19.66 4.90 -5.73
N LEU A 63 -20.20 4.10 -4.81
CA LEU A 63 -21.63 4.06 -4.45
C LEU A 63 -22.59 3.73 -5.62
N ARG A 64 -22.07 3.11 -6.68
CA ARG A 64 -22.88 2.63 -7.81
C ARG A 64 -23.49 1.25 -7.54
N ILE A 65 -22.81 0.45 -6.72
CA ILE A 65 -23.31 -0.81 -6.17
C ILE A 65 -23.67 -0.56 -4.71
N THR A 66 -24.96 -0.67 -4.37
CA THR A 66 -25.48 -0.20 -3.06
C THR A 66 -26.10 -1.29 -2.19
N SER A 67 -26.23 -2.52 -2.68
CA SER A 67 -26.72 -3.67 -1.89
C SER A 67 -25.84 -4.90 -2.12
N TRP A 68 -25.70 -5.73 -1.09
CA TRP A 68 -24.82 -6.90 -1.12
C TRP A 68 -25.28 -8.02 -2.06
N ASP A 69 -26.56 -8.04 -2.45
CA ASP A 69 -27.15 -8.97 -3.41
C ASP A 69 -27.06 -8.49 -4.87
N ASP A 70 -26.30 -7.43 -5.14
CA ASP A 70 -26.10 -6.91 -6.49
C ASP A 70 -25.57 -8.01 -7.44
N PRO A 71 -26.07 -8.10 -8.70
CA PRO A 71 -25.64 -9.11 -9.65
C PRO A 71 -24.12 -9.17 -9.88
N ALA A 72 -23.40 -8.05 -9.81
CA ALA A 72 -21.94 -8.03 -9.96
C ALA A 72 -21.24 -8.73 -8.79
N ILE A 73 -21.71 -8.51 -7.56
CA ILE A 73 -21.18 -9.20 -6.37
C ILE A 73 -21.55 -10.69 -6.43
N GLN A 74 -22.76 -11.03 -6.87
CA GLN A 74 -23.18 -12.42 -7.03
C GLN A 74 -22.37 -13.16 -8.10
N GLU A 75 -21.99 -12.49 -9.19
CA GLU A 75 -21.12 -13.06 -10.23
C GLU A 75 -19.72 -13.40 -9.69
N ASP A 76 -19.21 -12.58 -8.77
CA ASP A 76 -17.92 -12.82 -8.11
C ASP A 76 -18.01 -13.93 -7.05
N ASN A 77 -19.21 -14.23 -6.55
CA ASN A 77 -19.44 -15.18 -5.44
C ASN A 77 -20.48 -16.27 -5.82
N PRO A 78 -20.18 -17.13 -6.82
CA PRO A 78 -21.13 -18.13 -7.28
C PRO A 78 -21.47 -19.14 -6.19
N GLY A 79 -22.76 -19.25 -5.85
CA GLY A 79 -23.26 -20.20 -4.85
C GLY A 79 -23.23 -19.70 -3.40
N THR A 80 -22.82 -18.45 -3.17
CA THR A 80 -22.97 -17.76 -1.89
C THR A 80 -24.34 -17.10 -1.82
N ASP A 81 -25.07 -17.33 -0.72
CA ASP A 81 -26.33 -16.64 -0.44
C ASP A 81 -26.04 -15.23 0.10
N LEU A 82 -26.02 -14.23 -0.80
CA LEU A 82 -25.77 -12.84 -0.42
C LEU A 82 -27.05 -12.16 0.07
N PRO A 83 -27.01 -11.40 1.18
CA PRO A 83 -28.19 -10.73 1.71
C PRO A 83 -28.50 -9.44 0.93
N ALA A 84 -29.77 -9.03 0.93
CA ALA A 84 -30.21 -7.73 0.39
C ALA A 84 -29.88 -6.53 1.30
N THR A 85 -28.87 -6.67 2.16
CA THR A 85 -28.44 -5.61 3.08
C THR A 85 -27.81 -4.47 2.28
N ASP A 86 -28.14 -3.22 2.63
CA ASP A 86 -27.53 -2.04 2.02
C ASP A 86 -26.03 -1.96 2.36
N ILE A 87 -25.22 -1.49 1.41
CA ILE A 87 -23.78 -1.32 1.59
C ILE A 87 -23.49 0.05 2.20
N THR A 88 -22.72 0.06 3.29
CA THR A 88 -22.16 1.30 3.86
C THR A 88 -20.66 1.37 3.57
N VAL A 89 -20.25 2.28 2.68
CA VAL A 89 -18.82 2.53 2.43
C VAL A 89 -18.26 3.42 3.53
N VAL A 90 -17.17 2.97 4.14
CA VAL A 90 -16.41 3.70 5.16
C VAL A 90 -15.04 4.08 4.62
N HIS A 91 -14.72 5.37 4.64
CA HIS A 91 -13.44 5.89 4.17
C HIS A 91 -12.70 6.70 5.24
N ARG A 92 -11.44 7.04 4.96
CA ARG A 92 -10.64 7.92 5.81
C ARG A 92 -11.13 9.36 5.75
N SER A 93 -11.28 10.00 6.90
CA SER A 93 -11.66 11.42 6.99
C SER A 93 -10.48 12.39 6.86
N ASP A 94 -9.25 11.88 6.98
CA ASP A 94 -7.99 12.63 7.00
C ASP A 94 -7.11 12.27 5.80
N ASP A 95 -6.24 13.20 5.39
CA ASP A 95 -5.23 12.98 4.34
C ASP A 95 -4.36 11.76 4.71
N SER A 96 -4.32 10.78 3.81
CA SER A 96 -3.87 9.43 4.15
C SER A 96 -3.15 8.75 2.99
N GLY A 97 -1.93 8.26 3.26
CA GLY A 97 -1.19 7.43 2.30
C GLY A 97 -1.91 6.12 1.98
N THR A 98 -2.67 5.56 2.93
CA THR A 98 -3.55 4.39 2.67
C THR A 98 -4.63 4.73 1.65
N THR A 99 -5.15 5.96 1.67
CA THR A 99 -6.16 6.42 0.71
C THR A 99 -5.54 6.55 -0.67
N GLU A 100 -4.42 7.25 -0.77
CA GLU A 100 -3.67 7.44 -2.01
C GLU A 100 -3.33 6.10 -2.68
N ASN A 101 -2.71 5.17 -1.94
CA ASN A 101 -2.35 3.84 -2.42
C ASN A 101 -3.58 3.00 -2.85
N PHE A 102 -4.71 3.13 -2.15
CA PHE A 102 -5.95 2.45 -2.53
C PHE A 102 -6.56 3.04 -3.81
N LEU A 103 -6.51 4.37 -3.97
CA LEU A 103 -6.98 5.06 -5.18
C LEU A 103 -6.11 4.75 -6.40
N GLU A 104 -4.78 4.65 -6.23
CA GLU A 104 -3.87 4.19 -7.29
C GLU A 104 -4.26 2.79 -7.78
N TYR A 105 -4.57 1.88 -6.85
CA TYR A 105 -5.09 0.55 -7.21
C TYR A 105 -6.40 0.64 -8.01
N LEU A 106 -7.40 1.39 -7.54
CA LEU A 106 -8.68 1.51 -8.26
C LEU A 106 -8.50 2.12 -9.66
N THR A 107 -7.63 3.11 -9.78
CA THR A 107 -7.32 3.80 -11.04
C THR A 107 -6.66 2.85 -12.05
N ALA A 108 -5.69 2.05 -11.60
CA ALA A 108 -4.96 1.14 -12.48
C ALA A 108 -5.74 -0.14 -12.81
N ALA A 109 -6.35 -0.78 -11.80
CA ALA A 109 -7.01 -2.07 -11.95
C ALA A 109 -8.46 -1.97 -12.46
N ALA A 110 -9.09 -0.80 -12.33
CA ALA A 110 -10.48 -0.57 -12.74
C ALA A 110 -10.70 0.82 -13.40
N PRO A 111 -9.89 1.21 -14.42
CA PRO A 111 -9.90 2.56 -14.98
C PRO A 111 -11.24 2.98 -15.59
N GLU A 112 -12.02 2.04 -16.12
CA GLU A 112 -13.36 2.33 -16.66
C GLU A 112 -14.43 2.50 -15.57
N ALA A 113 -14.18 1.97 -14.37
CA ALA A 113 -15.10 2.00 -13.24
C ALA A 113 -14.71 3.05 -12.19
N TRP A 114 -13.49 3.56 -12.16
CA TRP A 114 -13.08 4.58 -11.21
C TRP A 114 -12.81 5.92 -11.91
N PRO A 115 -13.75 6.89 -11.87
CA PRO A 115 -13.63 8.14 -12.62
C PRO A 115 -12.89 9.25 -11.84
N HIS A 116 -12.42 8.99 -10.63
CA HIS A 116 -11.83 9.99 -9.74
C HIS A 116 -10.31 9.97 -9.81
N GLU A 117 -9.70 11.13 -9.57
CA GLU A 117 -8.24 11.28 -9.50
C GLU A 117 -7.68 10.67 -8.20
N VAL A 118 -6.39 10.37 -8.22
CA VAL A 118 -5.64 9.92 -7.04
C VAL A 118 -5.30 11.14 -6.17
N ASP A 119 -5.61 11.05 -4.88
CA ASP A 119 -5.30 12.06 -3.86
C ASP A 119 -5.16 11.36 -2.49
N LYS A 120 -4.59 12.04 -1.51
CA LYS A 120 -4.62 11.63 -0.09
C LYS A 120 -6.00 11.82 0.53
N ALA A 121 -6.82 12.71 -0.02
CA ALA A 121 -8.21 12.89 0.37
C ALA A 121 -9.15 11.94 -0.40
N TRP A 122 -10.18 11.43 0.29
CA TRP A 122 -11.18 10.58 -0.35
C TRP A 122 -12.17 11.40 -1.20
N PRO A 123 -12.44 11.03 -2.47
CA PRO A 123 -13.21 11.88 -3.39
C PRO A 123 -14.73 11.70 -3.32
N VAL A 124 -15.23 10.58 -2.77
CA VAL A 124 -16.67 10.24 -2.79
C VAL A 124 -17.29 10.46 -1.40
N PRO A 125 -18.28 11.36 -1.24
CA PRO A 125 -18.92 11.55 0.07
C PRO A 125 -19.61 10.28 0.57
N ALA A 126 -19.10 9.66 1.65
CA ALA A 126 -19.71 8.53 2.33
C ALA A 126 -19.43 8.59 3.85
N GLU A 127 -19.61 7.48 4.57
CA GLU A 127 -19.28 7.42 5.99
C GLU A 127 -17.75 7.58 6.15
N ALA A 128 -17.33 8.43 7.09
CA ALA A 128 -15.93 8.80 7.23
C ALA A 128 -15.46 8.60 8.68
N ALA A 129 -14.27 8.02 8.84
CA ALA A 129 -13.65 7.83 10.14
C ALA A 129 -12.17 8.22 10.10
N PRO A 130 -11.62 8.74 11.21
CA PRO A 130 -10.21 9.13 11.26
C PRO A 130 -9.31 7.90 11.44
N GLN A 131 -8.20 7.88 10.72
CA GLN A 131 -7.16 6.84 10.84
C GLN A 131 -7.65 5.41 10.51
N ASN A 132 -6.70 4.48 10.31
CA ASN A 132 -7.03 3.07 10.02
C ASN A 132 -7.92 2.45 11.11
N THR A 133 -7.59 2.68 12.39
CA THR A 133 -8.37 2.11 13.51
C THR A 133 -9.79 2.65 13.59
N GLY A 134 -10.04 3.90 13.19
CA GLY A 134 -11.38 4.47 13.18
C GLY A 134 -12.24 3.83 12.09
N VAL A 135 -11.67 3.62 10.90
CA VAL A 135 -12.35 2.91 9.80
C VAL A 135 -12.74 1.50 10.23
N ILE A 136 -11.81 0.75 10.84
CA ILE A 136 -12.10 -0.60 11.36
C ILE A 136 -13.24 -0.58 12.38
N GLN A 137 -13.23 0.32 13.35
CA GLN A 137 -14.29 0.41 14.36
C GLN A 137 -15.67 0.66 13.75
N VAL A 138 -15.76 1.53 12.74
CA VAL A 138 -17.03 1.81 12.06
C VAL A 138 -17.48 0.59 11.25
N VAL A 139 -16.57 -0.06 10.51
CA VAL A 139 -16.89 -1.28 9.75
C VAL A 139 -17.40 -2.38 10.70
N GLU A 140 -16.69 -2.68 11.78
CA GLU A 140 -17.05 -3.72 12.74
C GLU A 140 -18.37 -3.45 13.48
N SER A 141 -18.74 -2.19 13.69
CA SER A 141 -19.97 -1.80 14.39
C SER A 141 -21.18 -1.59 13.48
N THR A 142 -20.99 -1.61 12.15
CA THR A 142 -22.04 -1.32 11.17
C THR A 142 -22.27 -2.52 10.26
N GLU A 143 -23.40 -3.21 10.45
CA GLU A 143 -23.81 -4.29 9.55
C GLU A 143 -23.97 -3.77 8.12
N GLY A 144 -23.41 -4.50 7.15
CA GLY A 144 -23.38 -4.12 5.75
C GLY A 144 -22.21 -3.20 5.37
N ALA A 145 -21.36 -2.80 6.31
CA ALA A 145 -20.24 -1.91 6.01
C ALA A 145 -19.06 -2.61 5.33
N ILE A 146 -18.35 -1.83 4.51
CA ILE A 146 -17.06 -2.17 3.90
C ILE A 146 -16.18 -0.93 3.92
N GLY A 147 -14.87 -1.11 4.13
CA GLY A 147 -13.90 -0.03 4.05
C GLY A 147 -12.56 -0.52 3.51
N TYR A 148 -11.53 0.30 3.69
CA TYR A 148 -10.13 -0.06 3.42
C TYR A 148 -9.26 0.37 4.60
N ALA A 149 -8.28 -0.45 4.96
CA ALA A 149 -7.36 -0.15 6.04
C ALA A 149 -6.04 -0.90 5.85
N ASP A 150 -4.97 -0.37 6.43
CA ASP A 150 -3.73 -1.11 6.59
C ASP A 150 -3.99 -2.48 7.28
N ALA A 151 -3.46 -3.56 6.70
CA ALA A 151 -3.69 -4.93 7.16
C ALA A 151 -3.27 -5.15 8.62
N SER A 152 -2.32 -4.39 9.16
CA SER A 152 -1.84 -4.51 10.54
C SER A 152 -2.92 -4.31 11.60
N VAL A 153 -3.99 -3.57 11.29
CA VAL A 153 -5.10 -3.29 12.22
C VAL A 153 -6.36 -4.10 11.91
N VAL A 154 -6.36 -4.92 10.86
CA VAL A 154 -7.53 -5.70 10.44
C VAL A 154 -7.53 -7.04 11.16
N THR A 155 -8.54 -7.26 12.01
CA THR A 155 -8.66 -8.50 12.80
C THR A 155 -9.79 -9.43 12.32
N GLY A 156 -10.70 -8.91 11.50
CA GLY A 156 -11.86 -9.63 10.96
C GLY A 156 -11.69 -10.12 9.52
N SER A 157 -12.81 -10.48 8.91
CA SER A 157 -12.88 -10.88 7.50
C SER A 157 -12.50 -9.73 6.58
N SER A 158 -11.82 -10.07 5.48
CA SER A 158 -11.46 -9.15 4.41
C SER A 158 -11.73 -9.79 3.06
N VAL A 159 -11.95 -8.96 2.05
CA VAL A 159 -12.23 -9.40 0.67
C VAL A 159 -11.01 -10.14 0.09
N ALA A 160 -11.27 -11.24 -0.62
CA ALA A 160 -10.32 -11.80 -1.57
C ALA A 160 -10.45 -11.05 -2.90
N VAL A 161 -9.37 -10.44 -3.36
CA VAL A 161 -9.36 -9.53 -4.51
C VAL A 161 -9.09 -10.30 -5.80
N GLY A 162 -9.83 -10.00 -6.86
CA GLY A 162 -9.65 -10.62 -8.17
C GLY A 162 -8.34 -10.20 -8.85
N VAL A 163 -7.50 -11.18 -9.20
CA VAL A 163 -6.16 -11.00 -9.81
C VAL A 163 -5.95 -12.08 -10.87
N GLY A 164 -5.71 -11.71 -12.13
CA GLY A 164 -5.38 -12.68 -13.19
C GLY A 164 -6.39 -13.83 -13.42
N GLY A 165 -7.63 -13.70 -12.92
CA GLY A 165 -8.67 -14.73 -12.99
C GLY A 165 -8.82 -15.60 -11.74
N GLU A 166 -8.01 -15.39 -10.71
CA GLU A 166 -8.18 -15.96 -9.37
C GLU A 166 -8.55 -14.88 -8.35
N PHE A 167 -8.85 -15.29 -7.12
CA PHE A 167 -9.08 -14.39 -6.00
C PHE A 167 -8.03 -14.62 -4.92
N VAL A 168 -7.36 -13.54 -4.53
CA VAL A 168 -6.23 -13.59 -3.60
C VAL A 168 -6.61 -12.82 -2.33
N THR A 169 -6.55 -13.48 -1.18
CA THR A 169 -6.63 -12.82 0.13
C THR A 169 -5.30 -12.16 0.43
N PHE A 170 -5.32 -11.01 1.10
CA PHE A 170 -4.09 -10.34 1.50
C PHE A 170 -3.22 -11.27 2.38
N SER A 171 -1.92 -11.23 2.15
CA SER A 171 -0.91 -11.79 3.05
C SER A 171 0.41 -11.04 2.84
N PRO A 172 1.34 -11.12 3.80
CA PRO A 172 2.70 -10.63 3.62
C PRO A 172 3.36 -11.11 2.32
N GLU A 173 3.28 -12.41 2.04
CA GLU A 173 3.87 -13.01 0.85
C GLU A 173 3.18 -12.55 -0.44
N ALA A 174 1.85 -12.39 -0.41
CA ALA A 174 1.09 -11.91 -1.55
C ALA A 174 1.42 -10.44 -1.88
N ALA A 175 1.65 -9.60 -0.87
CA ALA A 175 2.07 -8.21 -1.06
C ALA A 175 3.52 -8.11 -1.56
N ALA A 176 4.45 -8.91 -1.01
CA ALA A 176 5.83 -8.95 -1.48
C ALA A 176 5.94 -9.33 -2.96
N ARG A 177 5.05 -10.21 -3.47
CA ARG A 177 4.99 -10.56 -4.90
C ARG A 177 4.64 -9.37 -5.81
N VAL A 178 3.87 -8.39 -5.33
CA VAL A 178 3.60 -7.17 -6.11
C VAL A 178 4.88 -6.38 -6.26
N VAL A 179 5.63 -6.20 -5.16
CA VAL A 179 6.90 -5.47 -5.15
C VAL A 179 7.93 -6.13 -6.08
N ASP A 180 8.04 -7.46 -6.05
CA ASP A 180 8.93 -8.20 -6.96
C ASP A 180 8.49 -8.08 -8.44
N ALA A 181 7.20 -7.86 -8.71
CA ALA A 181 6.65 -7.67 -10.05
C ALA A 181 6.64 -6.20 -10.52
N SER A 182 6.99 -5.26 -9.64
CA SER A 182 6.94 -3.82 -9.90
C SER A 182 8.15 -3.33 -10.67
N GLU A 183 7.96 -2.33 -11.54
CA GLU A 183 9.04 -1.75 -12.32
C GLU A 183 9.75 -0.64 -11.52
N PRO A 184 11.07 -0.46 -11.67
CA PRO A 184 11.77 0.66 -11.05
C PRO A 184 11.34 1.98 -11.70
N VAL A 185 11.12 3.01 -10.88
CA VAL A 185 10.95 4.38 -11.35
C VAL A 185 12.30 4.91 -11.84
N VAL A 186 12.29 5.61 -12.98
CA VAL A 186 13.47 6.32 -13.45
C VAL A 186 13.64 7.59 -12.62
N THR A 187 14.67 7.63 -11.79
CA THR A 187 15.07 8.82 -11.02
C THR A 187 16.44 9.32 -11.47
N ASP A 188 16.83 10.52 -11.03
CA ASP A 188 18.16 11.08 -11.28
C ASP A 188 19.26 10.41 -10.43
N VAL A 189 18.90 9.50 -9.53
CA VAL A 189 19.83 8.76 -8.67
C VAL A 189 20.08 7.36 -9.24
N PRO A 190 21.31 7.04 -9.68
CA PRO A 190 21.61 5.71 -10.21
C PRO A 190 21.37 4.60 -9.18
N GLY A 191 20.57 3.60 -9.57
CA GLY A 191 20.29 2.44 -8.71
C GLY A 191 19.23 2.66 -7.64
N ASP A 192 18.52 3.79 -7.68
CA ASP A 192 17.36 4.06 -6.82
C ASP A 192 16.34 2.91 -6.87
N LEU A 193 15.68 2.67 -5.74
CA LEU A 193 14.72 1.58 -5.56
C LEU A 193 13.29 2.09 -5.38
N ALA A 194 13.00 3.32 -5.80
CA ALA A 194 11.64 3.76 -6.06
C ALA A 194 10.95 2.84 -7.08
N LEU A 195 9.71 2.45 -6.80
CA LEU A 195 8.94 1.50 -7.61
C LEU A 195 7.64 2.11 -8.11
N ASP A 196 7.35 1.85 -9.39
CA ASP A 196 6.01 1.98 -9.94
C ASP A 196 5.29 0.65 -9.66
N LEU A 197 4.41 0.68 -8.66
CA LEU A 197 3.80 -0.52 -8.11
C LEU A 197 2.89 -1.17 -9.16
N ALA A 198 3.02 -2.49 -9.35
CA ALA A 198 2.20 -3.25 -10.30
C ALA A 198 0.75 -3.41 -9.82
N ARG A 199 0.01 -2.30 -9.74
CA ARG A 199 -1.36 -2.16 -9.22
C ARG A 199 -2.39 -2.99 -9.98
N ASP A 200 -2.16 -3.25 -11.26
CA ASP A 200 -3.01 -4.03 -12.16
C ASP A 200 -2.42 -5.42 -12.49
N THR A 201 -1.48 -5.88 -11.66
CA THR A 201 -0.78 -7.15 -11.88
C THR A 201 -1.75 -8.32 -12.08
N THR A 202 -1.36 -9.24 -12.95
CA THR A 202 -2.04 -10.52 -13.15
C THR A 202 -1.19 -11.69 -12.64
N ALA A 203 -0.11 -11.39 -11.92
CA ALA A 203 0.78 -12.39 -11.36
C ALA A 203 0.04 -13.24 -10.31
N SER A 204 0.15 -14.56 -10.45
CA SER A 204 -0.57 -15.47 -9.56
C SER A 204 -0.11 -15.34 -8.11
N GLY A 205 -1.09 -15.31 -7.20
CA GLY A 205 -0.89 -15.14 -5.76
C GLY A 205 -0.42 -13.76 -5.32
N ALA A 206 -0.36 -12.76 -6.22
CA ALA A 206 -0.07 -11.38 -5.85
C ALA A 206 -1.34 -10.69 -5.34
N TYR A 207 -1.25 -9.90 -4.27
CA TYR A 207 -2.35 -9.08 -3.76
C TYR A 207 -2.08 -7.60 -4.07
N PRO A 208 -2.73 -6.98 -5.06
CA PRO A 208 -2.29 -5.72 -5.70
C PRO A 208 -2.47 -4.46 -4.84
N ILE A 209 -3.29 -4.52 -3.79
CA ILE A 209 -3.56 -3.38 -2.94
C ILE A 209 -2.49 -3.31 -1.85
N VAL A 210 -1.35 -2.70 -2.17
CA VAL A 210 -0.18 -2.62 -1.28
C VAL A 210 0.21 -1.18 -1.00
N LEU A 211 0.86 -0.95 0.12
CA LEU A 211 1.57 0.27 0.42
C LEU A 211 3.04 -0.09 0.59
N VAL A 212 3.92 0.68 -0.05
CA VAL A 212 5.36 0.56 0.13
C VAL A 212 5.87 1.85 0.75
N SER A 213 6.38 1.76 1.97
CA SER A 213 7.08 2.88 2.61
C SER A 213 8.57 2.82 2.32
N TYR A 214 9.12 3.98 2.01
CA TYR A 214 10.52 4.21 1.76
C TYR A 214 11.16 4.95 2.94
N HIS A 215 12.38 4.53 3.29
CA HIS A 215 13.33 5.46 3.89
C HIS A 215 14.00 6.24 2.76
N VAL A 216 13.96 7.56 2.87
CA VAL A 216 14.63 8.48 1.96
C VAL A 216 15.89 8.99 2.63
N ALA A 217 17.04 8.79 1.99
CA ALA A 217 18.35 9.17 2.50
C ALA A 217 19.09 10.03 1.47
N CYS A 218 19.90 10.99 1.94
CA CYS A 218 20.75 11.75 1.03
C CYS A 218 21.82 10.83 0.44
N THR A 219 22.16 11.04 -0.84
CA THR A 219 23.27 10.31 -1.47
C THR A 219 24.64 10.67 -0.89
N SER A 220 24.75 11.81 -0.20
CA SER A 220 25.96 12.20 0.53
C SER A 220 25.64 12.96 1.80
N TYR A 221 26.53 12.87 2.80
CA TYR A 221 26.45 13.64 4.04
C TYR A 221 27.77 14.37 4.32
N GLU A 222 27.69 15.63 4.79
CA GLU A 222 28.87 16.46 5.08
C GLU A 222 29.85 15.89 6.11
N ARG A 223 29.39 14.99 6.98
CA ARG A 223 30.22 14.37 8.03
C ARG A 223 30.26 12.88 7.82
N ALA A 224 31.46 12.33 7.71
CA ALA A 224 31.66 10.88 7.62
C ALA A 224 30.95 10.10 8.75
N SER A 225 31.05 10.57 10.00
CA SER A 225 30.36 9.92 11.12
C SER A 225 28.83 9.94 11.01
N ARG A 226 28.25 10.89 10.25
CA ARG A 226 26.82 10.93 10.00
C ARG A 226 26.43 9.97 8.88
N ALA A 227 27.20 9.93 7.79
CA ALA A 227 27.01 8.94 6.73
C ALA A 227 27.09 7.51 7.30
N GLU A 228 28.09 7.22 8.14
CA GLU A 228 28.23 5.93 8.82
C GLU A 228 27.00 5.57 9.66
N LEU A 229 26.50 6.49 10.48
CA LEU A 229 25.30 6.23 11.29
C LEU A 229 24.03 5.99 10.46
N VAL A 230 23.87 6.73 9.35
CA VAL A 230 22.75 6.53 8.43
C VAL A 230 22.85 5.16 7.77
N LYS A 231 24.03 4.80 7.26
CA LYS A 231 24.29 3.49 6.66
C LYS A 231 24.03 2.37 7.65
N ASP A 232 24.58 2.45 8.86
CA ASP A 232 24.40 1.43 9.92
C ASP A 232 22.92 1.22 10.23
N PHE A 233 22.15 2.31 10.36
CA PHE A 233 20.72 2.22 10.60
C PHE A 233 19.96 1.58 9.42
N LEU A 234 20.23 2.02 8.20
CA LEU A 234 19.55 1.48 7.02
C LEU A 234 19.89 0.00 6.79
N HIS A 235 21.16 -0.40 6.95
CA HIS A 235 21.57 -1.81 6.88
C HIS A 235 20.84 -2.66 7.92
N TYR A 236 20.70 -2.15 9.17
CA TYR A 236 19.88 -2.85 10.15
C TYR A 236 18.42 -2.96 9.70
N VAL A 237 17.80 -1.87 9.22
CA VAL A 237 16.40 -1.86 8.79
C VAL A 237 16.13 -2.85 7.65
N VAL A 238 17.02 -2.95 6.67
CA VAL A 238 16.85 -3.86 5.52
C VAL A 238 17.33 -5.28 5.81
N SER A 239 18.08 -5.51 6.91
CA SER A 239 18.54 -6.85 7.29
C SER A 239 17.38 -7.79 7.63
N GLU A 240 17.65 -9.10 7.63
CA GLU A 240 16.69 -10.11 8.08
C GLU A 240 16.18 -9.85 9.50
N GLU A 241 17.05 -9.40 10.41
CA GLU A 241 16.70 -9.09 11.80
C GLU A 241 15.79 -7.86 11.89
N GLY A 242 16.11 -6.80 11.15
CA GLY A 242 15.30 -5.58 11.12
C GLY A 242 13.92 -5.82 10.53
N GLN A 243 13.86 -6.54 9.40
CA GLN A 243 12.60 -6.92 8.75
C GLN A 243 11.75 -7.85 9.63
N ALA A 244 12.36 -8.82 10.30
CA ALA A 244 11.64 -9.67 11.26
C ALA A 244 11.09 -8.87 12.45
N THR A 245 11.88 -7.92 12.96
CA THR A 245 11.45 -7.03 14.06
C THR A 245 10.26 -6.16 13.63
N ALA A 246 10.29 -5.60 12.42
CA ALA A 246 9.20 -4.81 11.87
C ALA A 246 7.94 -5.66 11.65
N ALA A 247 8.09 -6.87 11.11
CA ALA A 247 6.98 -7.80 10.89
C ALA A 247 6.32 -8.22 12.21
N GLU A 248 7.11 -8.53 13.25
CA GLU A 248 6.59 -8.88 14.58
C GLU A 248 5.85 -7.70 15.23
N ALA A 249 6.39 -6.50 15.13
CA ALA A 249 5.85 -5.33 15.81
C ALA A 249 4.64 -4.70 15.10
N ALA A 250 4.62 -4.73 13.77
CA ALA A 250 3.68 -3.96 12.96
C ALA A 250 2.97 -4.78 11.87
N GLY A 251 3.22 -6.10 11.76
CA GLY A 251 2.58 -6.94 10.75
C GLY A 251 3.05 -6.66 9.32
N SER A 252 4.19 -6.01 9.16
CA SER A 252 4.78 -5.71 7.85
C SER A 252 5.11 -6.97 7.08
N SER A 253 5.03 -6.87 5.76
CA SER A 253 5.56 -7.90 4.88
C SER A 253 7.06 -7.73 4.74
N PRO A 254 7.87 -8.77 5.02
CA PRO A 254 9.31 -8.67 4.82
C PRO A 254 9.61 -8.49 3.33
N ILE A 255 10.56 -7.61 3.03
CA ILE A 255 11.10 -7.48 1.67
C ILE A 255 11.84 -8.77 1.24
N SER A 256 11.78 -9.09 -0.06
CA SER A 256 12.41 -10.29 -0.61
C SER A 256 13.94 -10.26 -0.45
N ASP A 257 14.59 -11.43 -0.44
CA ASP A 257 16.05 -11.54 -0.35
C ASP A 257 16.74 -10.73 -1.45
N SER A 258 16.18 -10.79 -2.67
CA SER A 258 16.68 -10.01 -3.81
C SER A 258 16.54 -8.50 -3.58
N LEU A 259 15.47 -8.05 -2.93
CA LEU A 259 15.30 -6.63 -2.63
C LEU A 259 16.21 -6.18 -1.48
N ARG A 260 16.45 -7.02 -0.46
CA ARG A 260 17.45 -6.77 0.59
C ARG A 260 18.84 -6.57 0.00
N GLU A 261 19.29 -7.48 -0.87
CA GLU A 261 20.61 -7.39 -1.51
C GLU A 261 20.77 -6.11 -2.34
N ARG A 262 19.72 -5.70 -3.08
CA ARG A 262 19.70 -4.45 -3.84
C ARG A 262 19.73 -3.23 -2.92
N ALA A 263 18.98 -3.26 -1.84
CA ALA A 263 18.92 -2.18 -0.85
C ALA A 263 20.27 -2.01 -0.16
N ASP A 264 20.92 -3.09 0.27
CA ASP A 264 22.27 -3.07 0.85
C ASP A 264 23.28 -2.44 -0.12
N ALA A 265 23.25 -2.86 -1.39
CA ALA A 265 24.14 -2.30 -2.41
C ALA A 265 23.90 -0.79 -2.65
N LEU A 266 22.64 -0.34 -2.61
CA LEU A 266 22.29 1.08 -2.75
C LEU A 266 22.74 1.89 -1.52
N ILE A 267 22.49 1.39 -0.30
CA ILE A 267 22.95 2.02 0.95
C ILE A 267 24.47 2.17 0.94
N ASP A 268 25.18 1.21 0.35
CA ASP A 268 26.64 1.27 0.25
C ASP A 268 27.18 2.43 -0.59
N THR A 269 26.37 2.97 -1.51
CA THR A 269 26.71 4.13 -2.33
C THR A 269 26.60 5.47 -1.61
N ILE A 270 26.04 5.51 -0.39
CA ILE A 270 25.95 6.74 0.39
C ILE A 270 27.37 7.22 0.74
N ASP A 271 27.72 8.39 0.22
CA ASP A 271 29.04 8.98 0.37
C ASP A 271 29.19 9.74 1.70
N ALA A 272 30.38 9.60 2.28
CA ALA A 272 30.88 10.45 3.34
C ALA A 272 31.70 11.59 2.72
N GLY A 273 31.22 12.83 2.84
CA GLY A 273 31.92 14.04 2.37
C GLY A 273 33.29 14.26 3.01
#